data_AF-A0A254QBA6-F1
#
_entry.id   AF-A0A254QBA6-F1
#
_cell.length_a   1.000
_cell.length_b   1.000
_cell.length_c   1.000
_cell.angle_alpha   90.00
_cell.angle_beta   90.00
_cell.angle_gamma   90.00
#
_symmetry.space_group_name_H-M   'P 1'
#
loop_
_entity.id
_entity.type
_entity.pdbx_description
1 polymer ?
#
loop_
_entity_poly.entity_id
_entity_poly.type
_entity_poly.pdbx_seq_one_letter_code
_entity_poly.pdbx_strand_id
1 'polypeptide(L)'
;MNLIKILIAICVTLSFSWAHADDEFPKTSTRVPVETGKYITGGVLTSAVGFGIGHGIQGRYAEKGWIFTATETAGLAMVVAGAASCDDEVQANGSKKWKCDNDGLILAGFGVWIGFHVWEIVDAWTGATPVDSDVKAFFIPNPKAPGLGLAYSF
;
A
#
# COMPACT_ATOMS: atom_id res chain seq x y z
N MET A 1 -16.94 -20.72 -10.13
CA MET A 1 -15.46 -20.81 -10.17
C MET A 1 -14.76 -19.80 -11.10
N ASN A 2 -15.35 -19.32 -12.21
CA ASN A 2 -14.64 -18.41 -13.14
C ASN A 2 -14.59 -16.93 -12.69
N LEU A 3 -15.54 -16.48 -11.87
CA LEU A 3 -15.61 -15.07 -11.42
C LEU A 3 -14.48 -14.68 -10.47
N ILE A 4 -14.07 -15.59 -9.57
CA ILE A 4 -12.98 -15.35 -8.61
C ILE A 4 -11.63 -15.18 -9.34
N LYS A 5 -11.38 -15.94 -10.41
CA LYS A 5 -10.16 -15.82 -11.22
C LYS A 5 -10.07 -14.48 -11.94
N ILE A 6 -11.20 -13.96 -12.42
CA ILE A 6 -11.27 -12.64 -13.08
C ILE A 6 -11.03 -11.51 -12.06
N LEU A 7 -11.59 -11.63 -10.85
CA LEU A 7 -11.42 -10.64 -9.79
C LEU A 7 -9.96 -10.54 -9.30
N ILE A 8 -9.27 -11.67 -9.15
CA ILE A 8 -7.85 -11.71 -8.77
C ILE A 8 -6.98 -11.09 -9.88
N ALA A 9 -7.24 -11.40 -11.15
CA ALA A 9 -6.49 -10.82 -12.27
C ALA A 9 -6.67 -9.29 -12.35
N ILE A 10 -7.89 -8.78 -12.12
CA ILE A 10 -8.17 -7.34 -12.11
C ILE A 10 -7.43 -6.65 -10.96
N CYS A 11 -7.46 -7.20 -9.74
CA CYS A 11 -6.72 -6.64 -8.61
C CYS A 11 -5.20 -6.55 -8.89
N VAL A 12 -4.59 -7.60 -9.46
CA VAL A 12 -3.16 -7.61 -9.77
C VAL A 12 -2.79 -6.58 -10.86
N THR A 13 -3.65 -6.38 -11.86
CA THR A 13 -3.37 -5.39 -12.92
C THR A 13 -3.56 -3.94 -12.47
N LEU A 14 -4.48 -3.67 -11.54
CA LEU A 14 -4.71 -2.31 -11.03
C LEU A 14 -3.59 -1.86 -10.09
N SER A 15 -2.92 -2.78 -9.39
CA SER A 15 -1.76 -2.46 -8.55
C SER A 15 -0.55 -1.94 -9.34
N PHE A 16 -0.39 -2.33 -10.61
CA PHE A 16 0.74 -1.87 -11.44
C PHE A 16 0.48 -0.54 -12.15
N SER A 17 -0.78 -0.12 -12.29
CA SER A 17 -1.12 1.06 -13.09
C SER A 17 -0.96 2.39 -12.36
N TRP A 18 -0.70 2.37 -11.05
CA TRP A 18 -0.50 3.58 -10.21
C TRP A 18 0.98 3.94 -9.98
N ALA A 19 1.93 3.19 -10.54
CA ALA A 19 3.35 3.43 -10.31
C ALA A 19 3.97 4.56 -11.16
N HIS A 20 3.22 5.24 -12.03
CA HIS A 20 3.73 6.22 -13.02
C HIS A 20 2.91 7.53 -13.10
N ALA A 21 2.36 8.01 -11.98
CA ALA A 21 1.81 9.36 -11.94
C ALA A 21 2.91 10.34 -11.54
N ASP A 22 3.67 10.80 -12.53
CA ASP A 22 4.66 11.86 -12.39
C ASP A 22 3.92 13.20 -12.41
N ASP A 23 3.46 13.69 -11.25
CA ASP A 23 2.76 14.96 -11.17
C ASP A 23 3.72 16.15 -11.38
N GLU A 24 3.41 16.99 -12.37
CA GLU A 24 4.09 18.27 -12.63
C GLU A 24 3.82 19.27 -11.49
N PHE A 25 4.86 19.68 -10.78
CA PHE A 25 4.74 20.57 -9.63
C PHE A 25 4.53 22.05 -10.02
N PRO A 26 3.51 22.74 -9.48
CA PRO A 26 3.31 24.18 -9.69
C PRO A 26 4.37 25.04 -8.98
N LYS A 27 4.85 26.05 -9.71
CA LYS A 27 5.89 27.02 -9.33
C LYS A 27 5.34 28.12 -8.38
N THR A 28 5.24 27.85 -7.09
CA THR A 28 5.01 28.94 -6.12
C THR A 28 5.79 28.71 -4.83
N SER A 29 6.79 29.56 -4.59
CA SER A 29 7.64 29.54 -3.39
C SER A 29 6.97 30.29 -2.26
N THR A 30 6.21 29.57 -1.44
CA THR A 30 5.79 29.97 -0.10
C THR A 30 6.36 28.94 0.89
N ARG A 31 6.58 29.33 2.15
CA ARG A 31 6.69 28.31 3.22
C ARG A 31 5.39 27.52 3.19
N VAL A 32 5.37 26.37 2.51
CA VAL A 32 4.22 25.50 2.52
C VAL A 32 4.26 24.86 3.90
N PRO A 33 3.30 25.13 4.79
CA PRO A 33 3.22 24.37 6.03
C PRO A 33 3.23 22.91 5.62
N VAL A 34 4.11 22.10 6.24
CA VAL A 34 4.11 20.65 6.06
C VAL A 34 2.66 20.21 6.08
N GLU A 35 2.16 19.63 4.98
CA GLU A 35 0.75 19.28 4.87
C GLU A 35 0.46 18.16 5.86
N THR A 36 0.19 18.51 7.12
CA THR A 36 -0.23 17.61 8.19
C THR A 36 -1.40 16.75 7.72
N GLY A 37 -2.22 17.30 6.81
CA GLY A 37 -3.25 16.57 6.07
C GLY A 37 -2.75 15.30 5.40
N LYS A 38 -1.64 15.30 4.65
CA LYS A 38 -1.13 14.09 3.97
C LYS A 38 -0.77 12.97 4.95
N TYR A 39 -0.17 13.32 6.08
CA TYR A 39 0.20 12.34 7.11
C TYR A 39 -1.03 11.76 7.83
N ILE A 40 -1.97 12.62 8.23
CA ILE A 40 -3.21 12.19 8.88
C ILE A 40 -4.05 11.35 7.92
N THR A 41 -4.26 11.84 6.70
CA THR A 41 -5.01 11.13 5.66
C THR A 41 -4.35 9.80 5.32
N GLY A 42 -3.02 9.78 5.18
CA GLY A 42 -2.25 8.55 4.97
C GLY A 42 -2.42 7.56 6.13
N GLY A 43 -2.25 8.01 7.38
CA GLY A 43 -2.41 7.16 8.56
C GLY A 43 -3.82 6.60 8.70
N VAL A 44 -4.85 7.41 8.44
CA VAL A 44 -6.26 6.96 8.45
C VAL A 44 -6.52 5.94 7.35
N LEU A 45 -6.03 6.17 6.14
CA LEU A 45 -6.26 5.25 5.01
C LEU A 45 -5.51 3.93 5.16
N THR A 46 -4.27 3.94 5.67
CA THR A 46 -3.57 2.72 6.07
C THR A 46 -4.37 1.97 7.16
N SER A 47 -4.90 2.67 8.15
CA SER A 47 -5.65 2.02 9.25
C SER A 47 -6.95 1.36 8.78
N ALA A 48 -7.65 1.99 7.83
CA ALA A 48 -8.94 1.52 7.34
C ALA A 48 -8.84 0.48 6.20
N VAL A 49 -7.86 0.64 5.30
CA VAL A 49 -7.78 -0.13 4.05
C VAL A 49 -6.54 -1.02 4.00
N GLY A 50 -5.37 -0.49 4.37
CA GLY A 50 -4.08 -1.17 4.25
C GLY A 50 -3.50 -1.15 2.82
N PHE A 51 -2.74 -2.19 2.49
CA PHE A 51 -2.07 -2.44 1.21
C PHE A 51 -1.08 -1.35 0.78
N GLY A 52 -0.49 -0.62 1.72
CA GLY A 52 0.48 0.45 1.44
C GLY A 52 -0.12 1.71 0.83
N ILE A 53 -1.45 1.86 0.82
CA ILE A 53 -2.13 3.04 0.24
C ILE A 53 -1.78 4.31 1.02
N GLY A 54 -1.72 4.23 2.36
CA GLY A 54 -1.36 5.39 3.17
C GLY A 54 0.09 5.83 2.93
N HIS A 55 1.01 4.90 2.73
CA HIS A 55 2.39 5.20 2.30
C HIS A 55 2.43 5.86 0.93
N GLY A 56 1.53 5.49 0.00
CA GLY A 56 1.35 6.18 -1.28
C GLY A 56 1.03 7.67 -1.10
N ILE A 57 0.06 7.97 -0.26
CA ILE A 57 -0.38 9.36 0.01
C ILE A 57 0.68 10.16 0.75
N GLN A 58 1.44 9.50 1.62
CA GLN A 58 2.60 10.10 2.29
C GLN A 58 3.81 10.27 1.35
N GLY A 59 3.78 9.76 0.11
CA GLY A 59 4.91 9.80 -0.82
C GLY A 59 6.04 8.81 -0.48
N ARG A 60 5.77 7.82 0.37
CA ARG A 60 6.72 6.82 0.90
C ARG A 60 6.45 5.40 0.37
N TYR A 61 5.76 5.28 -0.75
CA TYR A 61 5.42 3.97 -1.32
C TYR A 61 6.66 3.17 -1.72
N ALA A 62 7.62 3.82 -2.39
CA ALA A 62 8.85 3.18 -2.85
C ALA A 62 9.77 2.74 -1.70
N GLU A 63 9.71 3.42 -0.55
CA GLU A 63 10.51 3.06 0.62
C GLU A 63 9.99 1.78 1.29
N LYS A 64 8.69 1.75 1.61
CA LYS A 64 8.07 0.65 2.37
C LYS A 64 6.66 0.26 1.94
N GLY A 65 5.90 1.16 1.32
CA GLY A 65 4.51 0.87 0.93
C GLY A 65 4.35 -0.38 0.06
N TRP A 66 5.29 -0.62 -0.87
CA TRP A 66 5.26 -1.80 -1.74
C TRP A 66 5.39 -3.13 -0.98
N ILE A 67 6.11 -3.14 0.17
CA ILE A 67 6.28 -4.35 0.99
C ILE A 67 4.92 -4.75 1.54
N PHE A 68 4.18 -3.80 2.12
CA PHE A 68 2.85 -4.04 2.67
C PHE A 68 1.87 -4.49 1.60
N THR A 69 1.85 -3.83 0.43
CA THR A 69 1.04 -4.29 -0.71
C THR A 69 1.35 -5.75 -1.06
N ALA A 70 2.63 -6.10 -1.19
CA ALA A 70 3.04 -7.44 -1.59
C ALA A 70 2.69 -8.51 -0.53
N THR A 71 3.00 -8.24 0.73
CA THR A 71 2.82 -9.21 1.83
C THR A 71 1.36 -9.39 2.21
N GLU A 72 0.56 -8.33 2.20
CA GLU A 72 -0.87 -8.42 2.46
C GLU A 72 -1.59 -9.09 1.31
N THR A 73 -1.22 -8.81 0.06
CA THR A 73 -1.76 -9.52 -1.10
C THR A 73 -1.40 -11.00 -1.05
N ALA A 74 -0.16 -11.34 -0.66
CA ALA A 74 0.25 -12.73 -0.48
C ALA A 74 -0.54 -13.43 0.64
N GLY A 75 -0.70 -12.80 1.80
CA GLY A 75 -1.49 -13.33 2.92
C GLY A 75 -2.96 -13.53 2.54
N LEU A 76 -3.57 -12.54 1.87
CA LEU A 76 -4.94 -12.63 1.37
C LEU A 76 -5.08 -13.74 0.32
N ALA A 77 -4.12 -13.88 -0.59
CA ALA A 77 -4.11 -14.95 -1.58
C ALA A 77 -4.03 -16.33 -0.93
N MET A 78 -3.25 -16.50 0.15
CA MET A 78 -3.21 -17.74 0.93
C MET A 78 -4.55 -18.04 1.59
N VAL A 79 -5.22 -17.04 2.16
CA VAL A 79 -6.57 -17.20 2.73
C VAL A 79 -7.56 -17.66 1.67
N VAL A 80 -7.57 -17.00 0.50
CA VAL A 80 -8.46 -17.34 -0.61
C VAL A 80 -8.16 -18.73 -1.16
N ALA A 81 -6.88 -19.10 -1.32
CA ALA A 81 -6.46 -20.42 -1.78
C ALA A 81 -6.85 -21.52 -0.78
N GLY A 82 -6.66 -21.28 0.51
CA GLY A 82 -7.07 -22.20 1.57
C GLY A 82 -8.59 -22.38 1.61
N ALA A 83 -9.36 -21.28 1.53
CA ALA A 83 -10.82 -21.33 1.50
C ALA A 83 -11.38 -22.03 0.25
N ALA A 84 -10.69 -21.91 -0.89
CA ALA A 84 -11.06 -22.62 -2.12
C ALA A 84 -10.81 -24.14 -2.05
N SER A 85 -10.08 -24.62 -1.05
CA SER A 85 -9.85 -26.06 -0.80
C SER A 85 -10.86 -26.69 0.15
N CYS A 86 -11.87 -25.93 0.58
CA CYS A 86 -12.97 -26.47 1.37
C CYS A 86 -13.99 -27.16 0.47
N ASP A 87 -14.38 -28.38 0.84
CA ASP A 87 -15.44 -29.13 0.16
C ASP A 87 -16.43 -29.74 1.18
N ASP A 88 -17.64 -30.03 0.73
CA ASP A 88 -18.68 -30.68 1.53
C ASP A 88 -18.44 -32.19 1.55
N GLU A 89 -17.82 -32.70 2.61
CA GLU A 89 -17.74 -34.15 2.82
C GLU A 89 -19.04 -34.66 3.46
N VAL A 90 -19.68 -35.64 2.80
CA VAL A 90 -20.84 -36.37 3.36
C VAL A 90 -20.33 -37.48 4.25
N GLN A 91 -20.59 -37.39 5.55
CA GLN A 91 -20.22 -38.43 6.50
C GLN A 91 -21.15 -39.66 6.36
N ALA A 92 -20.69 -40.81 6.88
CA ALA A 92 -21.44 -42.06 6.84
C ALA A 92 -22.82 -42.02 7.54
N ASN A 93 -23.06 -41.03 8.40
CA ASN A 93 -24.35 -40.78 9.05
C ASN A 93 -25.29 -39.87 8.24
N GLY A 94 -24.89 -39.44 7.02
CA GLY A 94 -25.64 -38.52 6.17
C GLY A 94 -25.50 -37.04 6.52
N SER A 95 -24.71 -36.66 7.53
CA SER A 95 -24.45 -35.24 7.83
C SER A 95 -23.36 -34.68 6.91
N LYS A 96 -23.58 -33.45 6.43
CA LYS A 96 -22.55 -32.68 5.71
C LYS A 96 -21.64 -32.01 6.72
N LYS A 97 -20.32 -32.19 6.58
CA LYS A 97 -19.33 -31.44 7.36
C LYS A 97 -18.46 -30.64 6.41
N TRP A 98 -18.45 -29.32 6.60
CA TRP A 98 -17.51 -28.44 5.93
C TRP A 98 -16.11 -28.75 6.46
N LYS A 99 -15.23 -29.23 5.59
CA LYS A 99 -13.86 -29.58 5.95
C LYS A 99 -12.94 -28.98 4.88
N CYS A 100 -11.88 -28.34 5.32
CA CYS A 100 -10.87 -27.82 4.41
C CYS A 100 -9.57 -28.59 4.63
N ASP A 101 -9.00 -29.10 3.55
CA ASP A 101 -7.74 -29.85 3.64
C ASP A 101 -6.55 -28.97 4.04
N ASN A 102 -6.68 -27.65 3.86
CA ASN A 102 -5.62 -26.67 4.11
C ASN A 102 -6.01 -25.61 5.16
N ASP A 103 -6.64 -26.01 6.27
CA ASP A 103 -6.93 -25.12 7.40
C ASP A 103 -5.68 -24.34 7.87
N GLY A 104 -4.51 -25.00 7.85
CA GLY A 104 -3.23 -24.36 8.19
C GLY A 104 -2.84 -23.22 7.25
N LEU A 105 -3.19 -23.31 5.97
CA LEU A 105 -2.89 -22.26 4.98
C LEU A 105 -3.79 -21.03 5.20
N ILE A 106 -5.06 -21.24 5.56
CA ILE A 106 -5.98 -20.15 5.92
C ILE A 106 -5.44 -19.41 7.16
N LEU A 107 -5.07 -20.16 8.20
CA LEU A 107 -4.54 -19.57 9.44
C LEU A 107 -3.23 -18.84 9.20
N ALA A 108 -2.31 -19.43 8.44
CA ALA A 108 -1.03 -18.81 8.09
C ALA A 108 -1.23 -17.54 7.25
N GLY A 109 -2.09 -17.60 6.23
CA GLY A 109 -2.41 -16.46 5.37
C GLY A 109 -3.03 -15.31 6.15
N PHE A 110 -3.98 -15.61 7.05
CA PHE A 110 -4.60 -14.61 7.90
C PHE A 110 -3.60 -14.01 8.89
N GLY A 111 -2.72 -14.82 9.48
CA GLY A 111 -1.65 -14.38 10.36
C GLY A 111 -0.66 -13.44 9.67
N VAL A 112 -0.25 -13.77 8.43
CA VAL A 112 0.59 -12.89 7.60
C VAL A 112 -0.15 -11.59 7.30
N TRP A 113 -1.39 -11.66 6.83
CA TRP A 113 -2.18 -10.48 6.49
C TRP A 113 -2.36 -9.52 7.67
N ILE A 114 -2.81 -10.01 8.83
CA ILE A 114 -3.01 -9.16 10.01
C ILE A 114 -1.68 -8.65 10.59
N GLY A 115 -0.63 -9.47 10.57
CA GLY A 115 0.68 -9.09 11.09
C GLY A 115 1.30 -7.94 10.30
N PHE A 116 1.23 -8.02 8.97
CA PHE A 116 1.70 -6.93 8.11
C PHE A 116 0.79 -5.71 8.17
N HIS A 117 -0.54 -5.88 8.30
CA HIS A 117 -1.47 -4.75 8.45
C HIS A 117 -1.19 -3.94 9.72
N VAL A 118 -0.95 -4.61 10.85
CA VAL A 118 -0.59 -3.94 12.11
C VAL A 118 0.78 -3.24 11.98
N TRP A 119 1.74 -3.86 11.29
CA TRP A 119 3.02 -3.22 11.02
C TRP A 119 2.85 -2.00 10.11
N GLU A 120 2.03 -2.07 9.05
CA GLU A 120 1.74 -0.93 8.18
C GLU A 120 1.21 0.25 8.99
N ILE A 121 0.23 0.01 9.87
CA ILE A 121 -0.34 1.02 10.75
C ILE A 121 0.76 1.68 11.59
N VAL A 122 1.57 0.90 12.30
CA VAL A 122 2.63 1.44 13.15
C VAL A 122 3.64 2.24 12.32
N ASP A 123 4.07 1.74 11.16
CA ASP A 123 5.03 2.43 10.30
C ASP A 123 4.45 3.72 9.70
N ALA A 124 3.17 3.73 9.31
CA ALA A 124 2.50 4.91 8.77
C ALA A 124 2.37 6.03 9.82
N TRP A 125 2.15 5.69 11.09
CA TRP A 125 2.04 6.66 12.18
C TRP A 125 3.41 7.09 12.75
N THR A 126 4.40 6.19 12.80
CA THR A 126 5.73 6.50 13.36
C THR A 126 6.70 7.06 12.34
N GLY A 127 6.58 6.68 11.07
CA GLY A 127 7.38 7.22 9.97
C GLY A 127 6.86 8.57 9.46
N ALA A 128 5.72 9.03 9.95
CA ALA A 128 5.21 10.38 9.75
C ALA A 128 5.97 11.40 10.63
N THR A 129 7.29 11.47 10.50
CA THR A 129 8.03 12.61 11.06
C THR A 129 7.86 13.77 10.08
N PRO A 130 7.33 14.93 10.50
CA PRO A 130 7.39 16.12 9.67
C PRO A 130 8.87 16.40 9.42
N VAL A 131 9.32 16.15 8.18
CA VAL A 131 10.63 16.64 7.77
C VAL A 131 10.47 18.15 7.77
N ASP A 132 11.07 18.80 8.78
CA ASP A 132 11.37 20.22 8.70
C ASP A 132 12.28 20.34 7.49
N SER A 133 11.69 20.58 6.33
CA SER A 133 12.46 20.77 5.11
C SER A 133 13.10 22.15 5.23
N ASP A 134 14.20 22.22 5.97
CA ASP A 134 15.15 23.35 5.93
C ASP A 134 15.92 23.37 4.59
N VAL A 135 15.37 22.66 3.58
CA VAL A 135 15.73 22.73 2.17
C VAL A 135 15.35 24.13 1.68
N LYS A 136 16.32 25.05 1.79
CA LYS A 136 16.27 26.35 1.15
C LYS A 136 16.37 26.14 -0.35
N ALA A 137 15.24 26.16 -1.05
CA ALA A 137 15.23 26.24 -2.49
C ALA A 137 15.84 27.59 -2.92
N PHE A 138 17.05 27.57 -3.46
CA PHE A 138 17.68 28.75 -4.05
C PHE A 138 17.27 28.86 -5.51
N PHE A 139 16.49 29.89 -5.84
CA PHE A 139 16.28 30.28 -7.22
C PHE A 139 17.59 30.91 -7.73
N ILE A 140 18.33 30.20 -8.58
CA ILE A 140 19.45 30.78 -9.31
C ILE A 140 18.89 31.30 -10.64
N PRO A 141 18.65 32.61 -10.80
CA PRO A 141 18.27 33.16 -12.09
C PRO A 141 19.45 32.94 -13.05
N ASN A 142 19.29 32.03 -14.02
CA ASN A 142 20.26 31.86 -15.10
C ASN A 142 19.96 32.93 -16.18
N PRO A 143 20.80 33.95 -16.36
CA PRO A 143 20.54 35.01 -17.33
C PRO A 143 20.71 34.55 -18.79
N LYS A 144 21.27 33.35 -19.04
CA LYS A 144 21.57 32.85 -20.39
C LYS A 144 20.68 31.68 -20.85
N ALA A 145 19.83 31.17 -19.99
CA ALA A 145 18.83 30.17 -20.34
C ALA A 145 17.49 30.59 -19.72
N PRO A 146 16.47 30.96 -20.51
CA PRO A 146 15.12 31.20 -19.99
C PRO A 146 14.42 29.95 -19.44
N GLY A 147 15.14 28.83 -19.27
CA GLY A 147 14.68 27.65 -18.54
C GLY A 147 15.12 27.72 -17.07
N LEU A 148 14.18 27.52 -16.15
CA LEU A 148 14.47 27.34 -14.72
C LEU A 148 15.46 26.18 -14.54
N GLY A 149 16.72 26.48 -14.25
CA GLY A 149 17.66 25.50 -13.72
C GLY A 149 17.41 25.36 -12.22
N LEU A 150 16.88 24.20 -11.79
CA LEU A 150 16.87 23.81 -10.38
C LEU A 150 18.26 23.27 -10.03
N ALA A 151 19.01 24.00 -9.22
CA ALA A 151 20.23 23.49 -8.62
C ALA A 151 19.91 23.03 -7.19
N TYR A 152 20.09 21.75 -6.92
CA TYR A 152 20.03 21.19 -5.58
C TYR A 152 21.43 21.23 -4.97
N SER A 153 21.54 21.69 -3.73
CA SER A 153 22.74 21.47 -2.90
C SER A 153 22.33 20.46 -1.84
N PHE A 154 22.97 19.29 -1.85
CA PHE A 154 22.92 18.32 -0.75
C PHE A 154 23.88 18.74 0.36
#